data_AF-A0A5N3WRU2-F1
#
_entry.id   AF-A0A5N3WRU2-F1
#
_cell.length_a   1.000
_cell.length_b   1.000
_cell.length_c   1.000
_cell.angle_alpha   90.00
_cell.angle_beta   90.00
_cell.angle_gamma   90.00
#
_symmetry.space_group_name_H-M   'P 1'
#
loop_
_entity.id
_entity.type
_entity.pdbx_description
1 polymer ?
#
loop_
_entity_poly.entity_id
_entity_poly.type
_entity_poly.pdbx_seq_one_letter_code
_entity_poly.pdbx_strand_id
1 'polypeptide(L)'
;MAIFRQLSLGAKAALAAGTVFVSMVVSRSYLAESLEFRAWRCLFRLQLALFANSLMLLGSIYIWRSTISNLRHSPAAESACFQLWKMIVVAFLALAHSSFFTMIFLVAEEPYLFSLVAYTCLGAYVIMLCFLCVLSGMEQACQLLAWRAGRAVGSLDKTRKLALRPALVVVVTTVLSVVGLLNAAQPPAVTTVEVPMHRLHSSMNTLKIVLLSDIHLGPTVGRTKMDMFVRMVNTLEPDVTVIVGDLCDSEASVLRTAVAPLGQLRSRLGTYFVTGNHEYYTSDVSNWFALLMSLNVQPLHNENVRISATGAHSEDDDWICLAGVDDIEANILHYTGHGMDLEKALEGCSPDHPTILLAHQPLAAKRALQARPDINLILSGHTHAGQIFPLNVAAYLLNPFFAGLYQVAESTFVYVSPGTAYYGIPMRLGSRAEITQLILRPAP
;
A
#
# COMPACT_ATOMS: atom_id res chain seq x y z
N MET A 1 -16.57 -21.37 30.86
CA MET A 1 -15.67 -22.29 30.12
C MET A 1 -16.40 -23.36 29.30
N ALA A 2 -17.47 -24.00 29.80
CA ALA A 2 -18.19 -25.06 29.07
C ALA A 2 -18.80 -24.62 27.72
N ILE A 3 -19.43 -23.44 27.68
CA ILE A 3 -20.03 -22.84 26.47
C ILE A 3 -18.96 -22.59 25.38
N PHE A 4 -17.78 -22.09 25.79
CA PHE A 4 -16.68 -21.83 24.84
C PHE A 4 -16.15 -23.11 24.20
N ARG A 5 -16.09 -24.23 24.93
CA ARG A 5 -15.65 -25.51 24.37
C ARG A 5 -16.57 -26.00 23.25
N GLN A 6 -17.88 -25.73 23.35
CA GLN A 6 -18.90 -26.13 22.39
C GLN A 6 -18.92 -25.30 21.10
N LEU A 7 -18.29 -24.12 21.09
CA LEU A 7 -18.21 -23.29 19.89
C LEU A 7 -17.39 -23.95 18.78
N SER A 8 -17.83 -23.75 17.52
CA SER A 8 -17.06 -24.14 16.35
C SER A 8 -15.71 -23.42 16.31
N LEU A 9 -14.71 -24.00 15.65
CA LEU A 9 -13.39 -23.36 15.52
C LEU A 9 -13.46 -21.98 14.85
N GLY A 10 -14.36 -21.81 13.87
CA GLY A 10 -14.61 -20.53 13.23
C GLY A 10 -15.24 -19.50 14.19
N ALA A 11 -16.20 -19.92 15.02
CA ALA A 11 -16.78 -19.04 16.03
C ALA A 11 -15.74 -18.61 17.09
N LYS A 12 -14.81 -19.50 17.46
CA LYS A 12 -13.68 -19.18 18.35
C LYS A 12 -12.73 -18.16 17.71
N ALA A 13 -12.38 -18.33 16.44
CA ALA A 13 -11.53 -17.39 15.70
C ALA A 13 -12.19 -16.01 15.55
N ALA A 14 -13.49 -15.97 15.23
CA ALA A 14 -14.25 -14.72 15.17
C ALA A 14 -14.32 -14.00 16.53
N LEU A 15 -14.53 -14.74 17.62
CA LEU A 15 -14.51 -14.18 18.97
C LEU A 15 -13.13 -13.61 19.32
N ALA A 16 -12.04 -14.31 18.95
CA ALA A 16 -10.69 -13.82 19.15
C ALA A 16 -10.45 -12.51 18.39
N ALA A 17 -10.82 -12.45 17.10
CA ALA A 17 -10.73 -11.23 16.30
C ALA A 17 -11.52 -10.08 16.91
N GLY A 18 -12.76 -10.32 17.34
CA GLY A 18 -13.60 -9.32 18.02
C GLY A 18 -13.00 -8.86 19.35
N THR A 19 -12.38 -9.76 20.12
CA THR A 19 -11.71 -9.41 21.38
C THR A 19 -10.50 -8.52 21.15
N VAL A 20 -9.66 -8.85 20.16
CA VAL A 20 -8.50 -8.01 19.81
C VAL A 20 -8.97 -6.66 19.30
N PHE A 21 -10.01 -6.61 18.46
CA PHE A 21 -10.59 -5.35 17.98
C PHE A 21 -11.08 -4.46 19.12
N VAL A 22 -11.83 -5.02 20.08
CA VAL A 22 -12.26 -4.26 21.26
C VAL A 22 -11.06 -3.78 22.08
N SER A 23 -10.03 -4.60 22.24
CA SER A 23 -8.78 -4.19 22.90
C SER A 23 -8.08 -3.04 22.20
N MET A 24 -8.09 -3.00 20.86
CA MET A 24 -7.56 -1.88 20.07
C MET A 24 -8.36 -0.61 20.32
N VAL A 25 -9.70 -0.69 20.31
CA VAL A 25 -10.58 0.47 20.58
C VAL A 25 -10.34 1.01 21.98
N VAL A 26 -10.29 0.13 23.00
CA VAL A 26 -10.04 0.54 24.39
C VAL A 26 -8.65 1.15 24.55
N SER A 27 -7.62 0.53 23.97
CA SER A 27 -6.25 1.05 24.00
C SER A 27 -6.16 2.44 23.40
N ARG A 28 -6.78 2.63 22.22
CA ARG A 28 -6.82 3.92 21.52
C ARG A 28 -7.59 4.99 22.30
N SER A 29 -8.74 4.65 22.88
CA SER A 29 -9.60 5.64 23.54
C SER A 29 -9.18 6.00 24.96
N TYR A 30 -8.52 5.10 25.70
CA TYR A 30 -8.27 5.30 27.14
C TYR A 30 -6.80 5.20 27.55
N LEU A 31 -5.98 4.46 26.79
CA LEU A 31 -4.58 4.23 27.15
C LEU A 31 -3.61 5.14 26.37
N ALA A 32 -4.04 5.74 25.26
CA ALA A 32 -3.19 6.58 24.43
C ALA A 32 -2.60 7.79 25.19
N GLU A 33 -3.38 8.40 26.09
CA GLU A 33 -2.93 9.57 26.86
C GLU A 33 -2.11 9.21 28.11
N SER A 34 -2.17 7.95 28.56
CA SER A 34 -1.54 7.51 29.83
C SER A 34 -0.27 6.67 29.64
N LEU A 35 -0.08 6.09 28.46
CA LEU A 35 1.12 5.31 28.13
C LEU A 35 2.23 6.19 27.56
N GLU A 36 3.47 5.84 27.88
CA GLU A 36 4.62 6.38 27.15
C GLU A 36 4.47 6.07 25.66
N PHE A 37 4.77 7.04 24.80
CA PHE A 37 4.58 6.94 23.36
C PHE A 37 5.18 5.68 22.72
N ARG A 38 6.38 5.26 23.17
CA ARG A 38 7.03 4.01 22.72
C ARG A 38 6.25 2.76 23.10
N ALA A 39 5.71 2.72 24.32
CA ALA A 39 4.93 1.59 24.81
C ALA A 39 3.58 1.50 24.06
N TRP A 40 2.93 2.64 23.85
CA TRP A 40 1.70 2.72 23.06
C TRP A 40 1.92 2.25 21.62
N ARG A 41 2.99 2.69 20.96
CA ARG A 41 3.37 2.24 19.61
C ARG A 41 3.53 0.73 19.54
N CYS A 42 4.31 0.14 20.46
CA CYS A 42 4.55 -1.29 20.50
C CYS A 42 3.23 -2.07 20.67
N LEU A 43 2.38 -1.60 21.57
CA LEU A 43 1.06 -2.17 21.81
C LEU A 43 0.18 -2.09 20.56
N PHE A 44 0.11 -0.94 19.90
CA PHE A 44 -0.70 -0.75 18.68
C PHE A 44 -0.27 -1.71 17.57
N ARG A 45 1.04 -1.78 17.26
CA ARG A 45 1.58 -2.67 16.23
C ARG A 45 1.32 -4.14 16.54
N LEU A 46 1.49 -4.54 17.81
CA LEU A 46 1.20 -5.90 18.25
C LEU A 46 -0.29 -6.24 18.13
N GLN A 47 -1.17 -5.34 18.57
CA GLN A 47 -2.62 -5.54 18.47
C GLN A 47 -3.07 -5.63 17.01
N LEU A 48 -2.53 -4.80 16.12
CA LEU A 48 -2.81 -4.85 14.69
C LEU A 48 -2.36 -6.20 14.08
N ALA A 49 -1.16 -6.66 14.41
CA ALA A 49 -0.66 -7.96 13.97
C ALA A 49 -1.54 -9.12 14.47
N LEU A 50 -1.99 -9.07 15.72
CA LEU A 50 -2.90 -10.06 16.30
C LEU A 50 -4.29 -10.02 15.66
N PHE A 51 -4.80 -8.83 15.35
CA PHE A 51 -6.10 -8.65 14.71
C PHE A 51 -6.09 -9.23 13.30
N ALA A 52 -5.08 -8.85 12.49
CA ALA A 52 -4.88 -9.39 11.15
C ALA A 52 -4.74 -10.92 11.17
N ASN A 53 -3.92 -11.46 12.08
CA ASN A 53 -3.76 -12.91 12.25
C ASN A 53 -5.07 -13.62 12.64
N SER A 54 -5.89 -13.00 13.49
CA SER A 54 -7.17 -13.57 13.91
C SER A 54 -8.18 -13.61 12.75
N LEU A 55 -8.18 -12.59 11.89
CA LEU A 55 -8.99 -12.58 10.67
C LEU A 55 -8.49 -13.62 9.66
N MET A 56 -7.18 -13.70 9.46
CA MET A 56 -6.55 -14.73 8.62
C MET A 56 -6.87 -16.15 9.10
N LEU A 57 -7.00 -16.37 10.41
CA LEU A 57 -7.31 -17.70 10.92
C LEU A 57 -8.64 -18.25 10.36
N LEU A 58 -9.63 -17.39 10.10
CA LEU A 58 -10.89 -17.79 9.48
C LEU A 58 -10.68 -18.32 8.06
N GLY A 59 -9.89 -17.62 7.24
CA GLY A 59 -9.56 -18.08 5.89
C GLY A 59 -8.62 -19.28 5.89
N SER A 60 -7.69 -19.39 6.84
CA SER A 60 -6.84 -20.58 7.04
C SER A 60 -7.67 -21.82 7.37
N ILE A 61 -8.69 -21.70 8.24
CA ILE A 61 -9.64 -22.80 8.52
C ILE A 61 -10.38 -23.21 7.25
N TYR A 62 -10.79 -22.24 6.43
CA TYR A 62 -11.49 -22.50 5.19
C TYR A 62 -10.59 -23.18 4.14
N ILE A 63 -9.38 -22.67 3.92
CA ILE A 63 -8.35 -23.28 3.07
C ILE A 63 -8.06 -24.71 3.53
N TRP A 64 -7.85 -24.92 4.83
CA TRP A 64 -7.61 -26.24 5.40
C TRP A 64 -8.76 -27.21 5.12
N ARG A 65 -10.01 -26.77 5.33
CA ARG A 65 -11.19 -27.59 5.03
C ARG A 65 -11.25 -27.96 3.55
N SER A 66 -11.03 -26.99 2.68
CA SER A 66 -11.10 -27.17 1.22
C SER A 66 -9.97 -28.03 0.65
N THR A 67 -8.76 -27.96 1.20
CA THR A 67 -7.56 -28.60 0.64
C THR A 67 -7.12 -29.88 1.36
N ILE A 68 -7.55 -30.07 2.62
CA ILE A 68 -7.16 -31.22 3.45
C ILE A 68 -8.38 -31.99 3.94
N SER A 69 -9.27 -31.36 4.72
CA SER A 69 -10.34 -32.10 5.42
C SER A 69 -11.28 -32.82 4.45
N ASN A 70 -11.64 -32.18 3.33
CA ASN A 70 -12.51 -32.75 2.32
C ASN A 70 -11.90 -33.97 1.59
N LEU A 71 -10.57 -34.12 1.63
CA LEU A 71 -9.84 -35.23 1.02
C LEU A 71 -9.56 -36.37 2.00
N ARG A 72 -9.86 -36.20 3.29
CA ARG A 72 -9.54 -37.16 4.36
C ARG A 72 -10.24 -38.52 4.22
N HIS A 73 -11.37 -38.56 3.50
CA HIS A 73 -12.12 -39.79 3.24
C HIS A 73 -11.72 -40.46 1.91
N SER A 74 -10.71 -39.94 1.22
CA SER A 74 -10.14 -40.56 0.02
C SER A 74 -9.29 -41.78 0.39
N PRO A 75 -9.25 -42.85 -0.43
CA PRO A 75 -8.34 -43.99 -0.22
C PRO A 75 -6.86 -43.59 -0.09
N ALA A 76 -6.50 -42.42 -0.62
CA ALA A 76 -5.13 -41.88 -0.57
C ALA A 76 -4.78 -41.16 0.75
N ALA A 77 -5.71 -41.05 1.72
CA ALA A 77 -5.51 -40.26 2.94
C ALA A 77 -4.42 -40.80 3.88
N GLU A 78 -4.04 -42.08 3.76
CA GLU A 78 -2.94 -42.69 4.51
C GLU A 78 -1.61 -42.69 3.72
N SER A 79 -1.61 -42.22 2.47
CA SER A 79 -0.40 -42.20 1.65
C SER A 79 0.64 -41.20 2.17
N ALA A 80 1.93 -41.51 1.97
CA ALA A 80 3.03 -40.60 2.26
C ALA A 80 2.90 -39.26 1.52
N CYS A 81 2.39 -39.29 0.28
CA CYS A 81 2.12 -38.09 -0.52
C CYS A 81 1.09 -37.17 0.15
N PHE A 82 0.00 -37.72 0.69
CA PHE A 82 -1.00 -36.92 1.40
C PHE A 82 -0.47 -36.34 2.72
N GLN A 83 0.37 -37.08 3.44
CA GLN A 83 1.04 -36.56 4.64
C GLN A 83 2.01 -35.42 4.29
N LEU A 84 2.80 -35.56 3.23
CA LEU A 84 3.67 -34.50 2.74
C LEU A 84 2.87 -33.26 2.33
N TRP A 85 1.78 -33.43 1.58
CA TRP A 85 0.88 -32.33 1.20
C TRP A 85 0.34 -31.58 2.42
N LYS A 86 -0.09 -32.31 3.45
CA LYS A 86 -0.54 -31.72 4.72
C LYS A 86 0.54 -30.87 5.38
N MET A 87 1.78 -31.37 5.43
CA MET A 87 2.91 -30.62 5.96
C MET A 87 3.19 -29.35 5.16
N ILE A 88 3.11 -29.42 3.83
CA ILE A 88 3.25 -28.27 2.93
C ILE A 88 2.18 -27.22 3.24
N VAL A 89 0.91 -27.62 3.38
CA VAL A 89 -0.19 -26.69 3.69
C VAL A 89 -0.01 -26.06 5.08
N VAL A 90 0.40 -26.84 6.10
CA VAL A 90 0.69 -26.28 7.44
C VAL A 90 1.83 -25.26 7.37
N ALA A 91 2.93 -25.60 6.70
CA ALA A 91 4.08 -24.70 6.55
C ALA A 91 3.70 -23.42 5.80
N PHE A 92 2.95 -23.54 4.70
CA PHE A 92 2.43 -22.41 3.94
C PHE A 92 1.57 -21.47 4.79
N LEU A 93 0.61 -22.01 5.56
CA LEU A 93 -0.24 -21.21 6.43
C LEU A 93 0.58 -20.56 7.56
N ALA A 94 1.50 -21.30 8.17
CA ALA A 94 2.37 -20.76 9.22
C ALA A 94 3.23 -19.61 8.70
N LEU A 95 3.82 -19.74 7.51
CA LEU A 95 4.58 -18.68 6.85
C LEU A 95 3.72 -17.46 6.53
N ALA A 96 2.52 -17.64 5.98
CA ALA A 96 1.59 -16.54 5.72
C ALA A 96 1.23 -15.79 7.02
N HIS A 97 0.92 -16.52 8.11
CA HIS A 97 0.63 -15.92 9.41
C HIS A 97 1.83 -15.20 10.05
N SER A 98 3.05 -15.66 9.76
CA SER A 98 4.27 -15.04 10.27
C SER A 98 4.58 -13.66 9.68
N SER A 99 4.00 -13.30 8.52
CA SER A 99 4.35 -12.07 7.78
C SER A 99 4.16 -10.79 8.59
N PHE A 100 3.06 -10.65 9.33
CA PHE A 100 2.83 -9.45 10.15
C PHE A 100 3.81 -9.31 11.32
N PHE A 101 4.39 -10.43 11.79
CA PHE A 101 5.41 -10.40 12.84
C PHE A 101 6.78 -10.04 12.28
N THR A 102 7.08 -10.38 11.02
CA THR A 102 8.36 -9.98 10.40
C THR A 102 8.46 -8.47 10.23
N MET A 103 7.34 -7.77 10.03
CA MET A 103 7.29 -6.30 10.05
C MET A 103 7.75 -5.69 11.38
N ILE A 104 7.53 -6.40 12.50
CA ILE A 104 7.86 -5.90 13.84
C ILE A 104 9.32 -6.21 14.18
N PHE A 105 9.78 -7.42 13.87
CA PHE A 105 11.05 -7.95 14.38
C PHE A 105 12.16 -8.11 13.34
N LEU A 106 11.82 -8.19 12.05
CA LEU A 106 12.75 -8.55 10.98
C LEU A 106 12.79 -7.46 9.91
N VAL A 107 13.14 -6.24 10.34
CA VAL A 107 13.45 -5.11 9.47
C VAL A 107 14.93 -4.75 9.65
N ALA A 108 15.64 -4.64 8.54
CA ALA A 108 17.06 -4.31 8.48
C ALA A 108 17.34 -3.54 7.19
N GLU A 109 18.62 -3.29 6.91
CA GLU A 109 19.05 -2.62 5.68
C GLU A 109 18.58 -3.32 4.41
N GLU A 110 18.61 -4.67 4.42
CA GLU A 110 18.07 -5.52 3.37
C GLU A 110 17.02 -6.49 3.93
N PRO A 111 16.02 -6.87 3.11
CA PRO A 111 15.02 -7.85 3.51
C PRO A 111 15.62 -9.19 3.88
N TYR A 112 15.18 -9.76 5.01
CA TYR A 112 15.46 -11.16 5.32
C TYR A 112 14.73 -12.06 4.32
N LEU A 113 15.40 -13.14 3.88
CA LEU A 113 14.77 -14.16 3.03
C LEU A 113 13.48 -14.71 3.66
N PHE A 114 13.47 -14.88 4.98
CA PHE A 114 12.28 -15.30 5.72
C PHE A 114 11.12 -14.31 5.55
N SER A 115 11.36 -13.00 5.65
CA SER A 115 10.35 -11.97 5.43
C SER A 115 9.79 -12.02 4.02
N LEU A 116 10.67 -12.13 3.00
CA LEU A 116 10.25 -12.26 1.61
C LEU A 116 9.35 -13.49 1.41
N VAL A 117 9.76 -14.66 1.90
CA VAL A 117 8.98 -15.90 1.80
C VAL A 117 7.64 -15.79 2.54
N ALA A 118 7.63 -15.24 3.76
CA ALA A 118 6.41 -15.07 4.55
C ALA A 118 5.39 -14.18 3.84
N TYR A 119 5.81 -13.04 3.31
CA TYR A 119 4.94 -12.14 2.55
C TYR A 119 4.54 -12.68 1.17
N THR A 120 5.40 -13.46 0.51
CA THR A 120 5.02 -14.22 -0.68
C THR A 120 3.90 -15.22 -0.37
N CYS A 121 4.01 -15.95 0.76
CA CYS A 121 2.94 -16.84 1.22
C CYS A 121 1.66 -16.07 1.57
N LEU A 122 1.76 -14.85 2.13
CA LEU A 122 0.60 -13.99 2.36
C LEU A 122 -0.11 -13.61 1.05
N GLY A 123 0.63 -13.21 0.01
CA GLY A 123 0.06 -12.92 -1.32
C GLY A 123 -0.66 -14.13 -1.92
N ALA A 124 0.00 -15.28 -1.93
CA ALA A 124 -0.59 -16.54 -2.38
C ALA A 124 -1.83 -16.95 -1.54
N TYR A 125 -1.81 -16.67 -0.23
CA TYR A 125 -2.94 -16.91 0.67
C TYR A 125 -4.16 -16.08 0.27
N VAL A 126 -3.99 -14.78 -0.02
CA VAL A 126 -5.07 -13.90 -0.47
C VAL A 126 -5.66 -14.38 -1.80
N ILE A 127 -4.79 -14.70 -2.77
CA ILE A 127 -5.21 -15.22 -4.08
C ILE A 127 -6.01 -16.52 -3.91
N MET A 128 -5.46 -17.50 -3.17
CA MET A 128 -6.12 -18.79 -2.95
C MET A 128 -7.47 -18.64 -2.27
N LEU A 129 -7.55 -17.80 -1.23
CA LEU A 129 -8.80 -17.54 -0.52
C LEU A 129 -9.86 -16.95 -1.46
N CYS A 130 -9.48 -15.98 -2.29
CA CYS A 130 -10.37 -15.38 -3.29
C CYS A 130 -10.93 -16.43 -4.26
N PHE A 131 -10.07 -17.21 -4.91
CA PHE A 131 -10.51 -18.20 -5.89
C PHE A 131 -11.35 -19.32 -5.27
N LEU A 132 -11.06 -19.74 -4.03
CA LEU A 132 -11.91 -20.68 -3.31
C LEU A 132 -13.30 -20.09 -3.05
N CYS A 133 -13.39 -18.83 -2.62
CA CYS A 133 -14.65 -18.14 -2.38
C CYS A 133 -15.46 -17.98 -3.69
N VAL A 134 -14.83 -17.51 -4.76
CA VAL A 134 -15.47 -17.31 -6.08
C VAL A 134 -16.04 -18.63 -6.60
N LEU A 135 -15.23 -19.70 -6.63
CA LEU A 135 -15.70 -21.01 -7.12
C LEU A 135 -16.82 -21.58 -6.25
N SER A 136 -16.79 -21.39 -4.93
CA SER A 136 -17.90 -21.80 -4.05
C SER A 136 -19.17 -21.00 -4.31
N GLY A 137 -19.05 -19.70 -4.52
CA GLY A 137 -20.18 -18.82 -4.79
C GLY A 137 -20.83 -19.17 -6.12
N MET A 138 -20.03 -19.39 -7.16
CA MET A 138 -20.51 -19.85 -8.48
C MET A 138 -21.24 -21.18 -8.37
N GLU A 139 -20.70 -22.14 -7.62
CA GLU A 139 -21.34 -23.44 -7.42
C GLU A 139 -22.71 -23.31 -6.72
N GLN A 140 -22.77 -22.52 -5.64
CA GLN A 140 -24.02 -22.26 -4.92
C GLN A 140 -25.05 -21.56 -5.82
N ALA A 141 -24.63 -20.60 -6.64
CA ALA A 141 -25.49 -19.92 -7.60
C ALA A 141 -26.02 -20.89 -8.66
N CYS A 142 -25.18 -21.74 -9.24
CA CYS A 142 -25.59 -22.76 -10.19
C CYS A 142 -26.58 -23.76 -9.57
N GLN A 143 -26.35 -24.19 -8.33
CA GLN A 143 -27.27 -25.09 -7.61
C GLN A 143 -28.62 -24.42 -7.36
N LEU A 144 -28.63 -23.14 -6.96
CA LEU A 144 -29.86 -22.38 -6.77
C LEU A 144 -30.64 -22.20 -8.09
N LEU A 145 -29.95 -21.94 -9.20
CA LEU A 145 -30.56 -21.83 -10.53
C LEU A 145 -31.10 -23.17 -11.02
N ALA A 146 -30.38 -24.26 -10.81
CA ALA A 146 -30.83 -25.61 -11.17
C ALA A 146 -32.06 -26.04 -10.36
N TRP A 147 -32.07 -25.72 -9.05
CA TRP A 147 -33.22 -25.93 -8.18
C TRP A 147 -34.44 -25.11 -8.64
N ARG A 148 -34.25 -23.82 -8.96
CA ARG A 148 -35.31 -22.97 -9.53
C ARG A 148 -35.84 -23.49 -10.87
N ALA A 149 -34.98 -24.11 -11.68
CA ALA A 149 -35.34 -24.69 -12.97
C ALA A 149 -35.96 -26.11 -12.87
N GLY A 150 -36.21 -26.63 -11.66
CA GLY A 150 -36.77 -27.96 -11.45
C GLY A 150 -35.85 -29.13 -11.88
N ARG A 151 -34.56 -28.87 -12.11
CA ARG A 151 -33.60 -29.89 -12.54
C ARG A 151 -33.01 -30.63 -11.33
N ALA A 152 -33.01 -31.96 -11.37
CA ALA A 152 -32.34 -32.77 -10.35
C ALA A 152 -30.82 -32.53 -10.38
N VAL A 153 -30.25 -32.04 -9.28
CA VAL A 153 -28.80 -31.89 -9.13
C VAL A 153 -28.20 -33.29 -8.89
N GLY A 154 -27.58 -33.87 -9.93
CA GLY A 154 -27.00 -35.21 -9.88
C GLY A 154 -25.95 -35.38 -8.77
N SER A 155 -26.11 -36.42 -7.94
CA SER A 155 -25.28 -36.71 -6.76
C SER A 155 -23.96 -37.45 -7.08
N LEU A 156 -23.80 -37.99 -8.30
CA LEU A 156 -22.75 -38.96 -8.65
C LEU A 156 -21.35 -38.37 -8.93
N ASP A 157 -21.22 -37.04 -9.07
CA ASP A 157 -19.96 -36.38 -9.44
C ASP A 157 -19.31 -35.60 -8.27
N LYS A 158 -19.87 -35.74 -7.05
CA LYS A 158 -19.47 -34.94 -5.88
C LYS A 158 -18.03 -35.17 -5.46
N THR A 159 -17.56 -36.41 -5.41
CA THR A 159 -16.22 -36.76 -4.90
C THR A 159 -15.09 -36.31 -5.83
N ARG A 160 -15.29 -36.43 -7.16
CA ARG A 160 -14.30 -36.00 -8.16
C ARG A 160 -14.21 -34.47 -8.24
N LYS A 161 -15.36 -33.78 -8.19
CA LYS A 161 -15.43 -32.32 -8.09
C LYS A 161 -14.80 -31.78 -6.80
N LEU A 162 -14.96 -32.49 -5.69
CA LEU A 162 -14.40 -32.13 -4.39
C LEU A 162 -12.87 -32.13 -4.36
N ALA A 163 -12.22 -32.97 -5.18
CA ALA A 163 -10.76 -33.04 -5.28
C ALA A 163 -10.16 -32.20 -6.42
N LEU A 164 -10.82 -32.13 -7.58
CA LEU A 164 -10.34 -31.34 -8.73
C LEU A 164 -10.33 -29.85 -8.45
N ARG A 165 -11.31 -29.35 -7.69
CA ARG A 165 -11.45 -27.94 -7.36
C ARG A 165 -10.26 -27.37 -6.55
N PRO A 166 -9.91 -27.90 -5.36
CA PRO A 166 -8.77 -27.38 -4.61
C PRO A 166 -7.46 -27.54 -5.38
N ALA A 167 -7.29 -28.62 -6.16
CA ALA A 167 -6.13 -28.79 -7.03
C ALA A 167 -6.03 -27.67 -8.10
N LEU A 168 -7.13 -27.36 -8.79
CA LEU A 168 -7.19 -26.26 -9.76
C LEU A 168 -6.84 -24.92 -9.11
N VAL A 169 -7.41 -24.62 -7.94
CA VAL A 169 -7.12 -23.39 -7.20
C VAL A 169 -5.65 -23.31 -6.82
N VAL A 170 -5.04 -24.39 -6.35
CA VAL A 170 -3.61 -24.44 -6.01
C VAL A 170 -2.75 -24.15 -7.24
N VAL A 171 -3.07 -24.74 -8.39
CA VAL A 171 -2.37 -24.49 -9.65
C VAL A 171 -2.51 -23.03 -10.09
N VAL A 172 -3.74 -22.51 -10.14
CA VAL A 172 -4.00 -21.11 -10.51
C VAL A 172 -3.30 -20.14 -9.55
N THR A 173 -3.38 -20.39 -8.25
CA THR A 173 -2.69 -19.58 -7.23
C THR A 173 -1.19 -19.59 -7.46
N THR A 174 -0.60 -20.75 -7.72
CA THR A 174 0.84 -20.88 -7.95
C THR A 174 1.26 -20.10 -9.20
N VAL A 175 0.55 -20.27 -10.31
CA VAL A 175 0.82 -19.53 -11.56
C VAL A 175 0.70 -18.03 -11.35
N LEU A 176 -0.38 -17.55 -10.75
CA LEU A 176 -0.60 -16.12 -10.51
C LEU A 176 0.41 -15.54 -9.51
N SER A 177 0.82 -16.32 -8.50
CA SER A 177 1.86 -15.91 -7.55
C SER A 177 3.20 -15.76 -8.26
N VAL A 178 3.59 -16.71 -9.12
CA VAL A 178 4.82 -16.63 -9.91
C VAL A 178 4.78 -15.41 -10.84
N VAL A 179 3.69 -15.21 -11.58
CA VAL A 179 3.51 -14.03 -12.44
C VAL A 179 3.62 -12.73 -11.63
N GLY A 180 2.96 -12.68 -10.47
CA GLY A 180 2.98 -11.53 -9.58
C GLY A 180 4.39 -11.22 -9.04
N LEU A 181 5.13 -12.25 -8.64
CA LEU A 181 6.51 -12.13 -8.17
C LEU A 181 7.43 -11.65 -9.30
N LEU A 182 7.33 -12.23 -10.49
CA LEU A 182 8.16 -11.87 -11.64
C LEU A 182 7.93 -10.41 -12.05
N ASN A 183 6.68 -9.95 -12.03
CA ASN A 183 6.33 -8.55 -12.30
C ASN A 183 6.89 -7.61 -11.23
N ALA A 184 6.72 -7.95 -9.93
CA ALA A 184 7.24 -7.14 -8.83
C ALA A 184 8.78 -7.13 -8.70
N ALA A 185 9.45 -8.11 -9.29
CA ALA A 185 10.91 -8.17 -9.37
C ALA A 185 11.48 -7.26 -10.47
N GLN A 186 10.67 -6.83 -11.44
CA GLN A 186 11.13 -5.89 -12.46
C GLN A 186 11.38 -4.50 -11.85
N PRO A 187 12.31 -3.71 -12.44
CA PRO A 187 12.35 -2.29 -12.18
C PRO A 187 11.00 -1.62 -12.48
N PRO A 188 10.63 -0.56 -11.73
CA PRO A 188 9.41 0.18 -11.99
C PRO A 188 9.41 0.73 -13.43
N ALA A 189 8.24 0.78 -14.04
CA ALA A 189 8.10 1.45 -15.33
C ALA A 189 8.41 2.94 -15.18
N VAL A 190 9.11 3.53 -16.14
CA VAL A 190 9.12 5.00 -16.27
C VAL A 190 7.92 5.39 -17.12
N THR A 191 6.97 6.13 -16.53
CA THR A 191 5.79 6.64 -17.24
C THR A 191 5.91 8.16 -17.38
N THR A 192 5.89 8.66 -18.61
CA THR A 192 5.90 10.10 -18.88
C THR A 192 4.48 10.61 -19.06
N VAL A 193 4.13 11.68 -18.33
CA VAL A 193 2.79 12.28 -18.34
C VAL A 193 2.93 13.77 -18.62
N GLU A 194 2.33 14.24 -19.71
CA GLU A 194 2.25 15.68 -19.97
C GLU A 194 1.04 16.27 -19.26
N VAL A 195 1.25 17.33 -18.48
CA VAL A 195 0.17 17.99 -17.73
C VAL A 195 0.03 19.44 -18.21
N PRO A 196 -1.11 19.81 -18.82
CA PRO A 196 -1.39 21.20 -19.16
C PRO A 196 -1.72 21.98 -17.88
N MET A 197 -0.97 23.04 -17.64
CA MET A 197 -1.03 23.86 -16.42
C MET A 197 -1.51 25.25 -16.79
N HIS A 198 -2.65 25.65 -16.21
CA HIS A 198 -3.15 27.02 -16.34
C HIS A 198 -2.20 28.00 -15.63
N ARG A 199 -1.98 29.18 -16.23
CA ARG A 199 -1.05 30.23 -15.73
C ARG A 199 0.40 29.78 -15.62
N LEU A 200 0.80 28.67 -16.25
CA LEU A 200 2.20 28.26 -16.28
C LEU A 200 3.00 29.24 -17.15
N HIS A 201 3.96 29.89 -16.53
CA HIS A 201 4.87 30.81 -17.19
C HIS A 201 5.72 30.09 -18.26
N SER A 202 6.00 30.77 -19.37
CA SER A 202 6.75 30.21 -20.50
C SER A 202 8.18 29.80 -20.13
N SER A 203 8.77 30.48 -19.15
CA SER A 203 10.06 30.16 -18.51
C SER A 203 10.08 28.78 -17.83
N MET A 204 8.92 28.23 -17.47
CA MET A 204 8.75 26.92 -16.84
C MET A 204 8.08 25.90 -17.76
N ASN A 205 7.96 26.21 -19.06
CA ASN A 205 7.56 25.20 -20.05
C ASN A 205 8.56 24.04 -20.01
N THR A 206 8.05 22.81 -20.04
CA THR A 206 8.84 21.56 -19.96
C THR A 206 9.50 21.28 -18.62
N LEU A 207 9.13 21.99 -17.54
CA LEU A 207 9.59 21.65 -16.20
C LEU A 207 9.25 20.18 -15.90
N LYS A 208 10.28 19.41 -15.53
CA LYS A 208 10.21 17.97 -15.25
C LYS A 208 10.10 17.72 -13.76
N ILE A 209 8.99 17.13 -13.34
CA ILE A 209 8.80 16.64 -11.98
C ILE A 209 8.90 15.12 -12.02
N VAL A 210 9.82 14.53 -11.26
CA VAL A 210 9.84 13.07 -11.06
C VAL A 210 9.18 12.74 -9.72
N LEU A 211 8.11 11.94 -9.80
CA LEU A 211 7.31 11.50 -8.67
C LEU A 211 7.68 10.06 -8.28
N LEU A 212 8.05 9.90 -7.02
CA LEU A 212 8.13 8.63 -6.31
C LEU A 212 7.01 8.56 -5.26
N SER A 213 6.49 7.37 -4.99
CA SER A 213 5.48 7.17 -3.95
C SER A 213 5.49 5.71 -3.51
N ASP A 214 5.00 5.41 -2.30
CA ASP A 214 4.80 4.04 -1.81
C ASP A 214 6.02 3.12 -2.00
N ILE A 215 7.18 3.57 -1.51
CA ILE A 215 8.43 2.82 -1.58
C ILE A 215 8.47 1.71 -0.52
N HIS A 216 7.90 1.97 0.67
CA HIS A 216 7.83 1.03 1.79
C HIS A 216 9.16 0.36 2.14
N LEU A 217 10.23 1.14 2.35
CA LEU A 217 11.45 0.62 2.96
C LEU A 217 11.11 -0.11 4.25
N GLY A 218 11.49 -1.38 4.36
CA GLY A 218 10.98 -2.22 5.43
C GLY A 218 11.23 -3.71 5.23
N PRO A 219 10.27 -4.59 5.58
CA PRO A 219 10.52 -6.03 5.64
C PRO A 219 10.75 -6.69 4.27
N THR A 220 10.37 -6.04 3.15
CA THR A 220 10.47 -6.61 1.80
C THR A 220 11.05 -5.68 0.73
N VAL A 221 11.41 -4.45 1.11
CA VAL A 221 12.13 -3.47 0.27
C VAL A 221 13.28 -2.90 1.10
N GLY A 222 14.50 -2.97 0.56
CA GLY A 222 15.70 -2.48 1.24
C GLY A 222 16.58 -1.61 0.35
N ARG A 223 17.83 -1.43 0.79
CA ARG A 223 18.80 -0.51 0.17
C ARG A 223 19.00 -0.76 -1.32
N THR A 224 19.14 -2.01 -1.75
CA THR A 224 19.41 -2.39 -3.14
C THR A 224 18.36 -1.84 -4.10
N LYS A 225 17.07 -1.89 -3.70
CA LYS A 225 15.98 -1.31 -4.49
C LYS A 225 16.01 0.21 -4.45
N MET A 226 16.29 0.81 -3.29
CA MET A 226 16.42 2.26 -3.17
C MET A 226 17.54 2.81 -4.06
N ASP A 227 18.71 2.17 -4.05
CA ASP A 227 19.84 2.48 -4.93
C ASP A 227 19.44 2.40 -6.42
N MET A 228 18.65 1.40 -6.81
CA MET A 228 18.10 1.29 -8.17
C MET A 228 17.17 2.46 -8.49
N PHE A 229 16.22 2.79 -7.61
CA PHE A 229 15.27 3.88 -7.84
C PHE A 229 15.99 5.21 -8.02
N VAL A 230 16.96 5.53 -7.14
CA VAL A 230 17.75 6.76 -7.24
C VAL A 230 18.52 6.84 -8.56
N ARG A 231 19.15 5.75 -9.00
CA ARG A 231 19.80 5.71 -10.32
C ARG A 231 18.83 6.00 -11.45
N MET A 232 17.65 5.37 -11.43
CA MET A 232 16.62 5.58 -12.44
C MET A 232 16.14 7.03 -12.46
N VAL A 233 15.84 7.62 -11.29
CA VAL A 233 15.43 9.03 -11.20
C VAL A 233 16.51 9.95 -11.76
N ASN A 234 17.77 9.74 -11.40
CA ASN A 234 18.88 10.56 -11.89
C ASN A 234 19.04 10.48 -13.42
N THR A 235 18.69 9.36 -14.06
CA THR A 235 18.71 9.26 -15.54
C THR A 235 17.62 10.09 -16.23
N LEU A 236 16.58 10.50 -15.50
CA LEU A 236 15.50 11.32 -16.03
C LEU A 236 15.81 12.82 -15.98
N GLU A 237 16.91 13.19 -15.32
CA GLU A 237 17.38 14.57 -15.13
C GLU A 237 16.24 15.51 -14.68
N PRO A 238 15.61 15.23 -13.51
CA PRO A 238 14.49 16.02 -13.03
C PRO A 238 14.90 17.45 -12.67
N ASP A 239 13.98 18.39 -12.90
CA ASP A 239 14.06 19.70 -12.27
C ASP A 239 13.67 19.58 -10.80
N VAL A 240 12.56 18.92 -10.50
CA VAL A 240 12.08 18.66 -9.14
C VAL A 240 11.87 17.17 -8.94
N THR A 241 12.27 16.66 -7.78
CA THR A 241 11.84 15.31 -7.35
C THR A 241 10.89 15.42 -6.17
N VAL A 242 9.81 14.66 -6.21
CA VAL A 242 8.84 14.61 -5.11
C VAL A 242 8.64 13.18 -4.67
N ILE A 243 8.61 12.96 -3.36
CA ILE A 243 8.33 11.67 -2.72
C ILE A 243 7.02 11.83 -1.96
N VAL A 244 5.95 11.23 -2.47
CA VAL A 244 4.60 11.44 -1.98
C VAL A 244 4.18 10.27 -1.10
N GLY A 245 4.59 10.33 0.17
CA GLY A 245 4.21 9.43 1.25
C GLY A 245 4.65 7.97 1.12
N ASP A 246 4.45 7.25 2.22
CA ASP A 246 4.70 5.82 2.39
C ASP A 246 6.12 5.42 1.92
N LEU A 247 7.10 6.19 2.41
CA LEU A 247 8.51 5.92 2.17
C LEU A 247 8.98 4.72 2.98
N CYS A 248 8.43 4.50 4.18
CA CYS A 248 8.98 3.57 5.17
C CYS A 248 7.92 2.80 5.96
N ASP A 249 8.31 1.61 6.44
CA ASP A 249 7.50 0.71 7.28
C ASP A 249 8.15 0.46 8.66
N SER A 250 9.22 1.18 9.00
CA SER A 250 9.93 1.06 10.28
C SER A 250 10.57 2.40 10.71
N GLU A 251 11.20 2.39 11.89
CA GLU A 251 11.86 3.54 12.48
C GLU A 251 13.06 4.02 11.63
N ALA A 252 13.30 5.33 11.63
CA ALA A 252 14.36 5.98 10.87
C ALA A 252 15.74 5.47 11.29
N SER A 253 15.92 5.14 12.57
CA SER A 253 17.17 4.58 13.11
C SER A 253 17.51 3.21 12.51
N VAL A 254 16.50 2.37 12.27
CA VAL A 254 16.65 1.02 11.70
C VAL A 254 16.94 1.09 10.19
N LEU A 255 16.28 2.02 9.49
CA LEU A 255 16.34 2.12 8.03
C LEU A 255 17.33 3.19 7.53
N ARG A 256 18.11 3.82 8.42
CA ARG A 256 19.07 4.89 8.08
C ARG A 256 20.01 4.50 6.93
N THR A 257 20.55 3.28 6.94
CA THR A 257 21.44 2.81 5.86
C THR A 257 20.68 2.46 4.60
N ALA A 258 19.45 1.97 4.70
CA ALA A 258 18.61 1.64 3.55
C ALA A 258 18.13 2.87 2.78
N VAL A 259 17.82 3.98 3.47
CA VAL A 259 17.35 5.22 2.86
C VAL A 259 18.49 6.15 2.40
N ALA A 260 19.72 5.93 2.89
CA ALA A 260 20.89 6.75 2.55
C ALA A 260 21.10 7.03 1.05
N PRO A 261 20.77 6.14 0.09
CA PRO A 261 20.87 6.45 -1.33
C PRO A 261 20.05 7.67 -1.77
N LEU A 262 18.97 8.05 -1.08
CA LEU A 262 18.19 9.25 -1.39
C LEU A 262 19.05 10.52 -1.40
N GLY A 263 20.12 10.58 -0.59
CA GLY A 263 21.06 11.70 -0.60
C GLY A 263 21.88 11.86 -1.89
N GLN A 264 21.73 10.93 -2.84
CA GLN A 264 22.35 10.99 -4.17
C GLN A 264 21.37 11.41 -5.26
N LEU A 265 20.11 11.72 -4.93
CA LEU A 265 19.16 12.29 -5.89
C LEU A 265 19.70 13.63 -6.40
N ARG A 266 19.59 13.83 -7.72
CA ARG A 266 20.05 15.03 -8.41
C ARG A 266 18.84 15.69 -9.06
N SER A 267 18.37 16.74 -8.42
CA SER A 267 17.22 17.53 -8.88
C SER A 267 17.59 19.01 -8.79
N ARG A 268 17.46 19.73 -9.91
CA ARG A 268 17.95 21.11 -10.05
C ARG A 268 17.32 22.10 -9.07
N LEU A 269 16.02 21.91 -8.78
CA LEU A 269 15.16 22.79 -8.00
C LEU A 269 14.71 22.15 -6.68
N GLY A 270 15.37 21.07 -6.26
CA GLY A 270 15.17 20.44 -4.96
C GLY A 270 14.42 19.11 -4.99
N THR A 271 14.46 18.43 -3.85
CA THR A 271 13.74 17.19 -3.59
C THR A 271 12.83 17.38 -2.38
N TYR A 272 11.54 17.07 -2.53
CA TYR A 272 10.52 17.33 -1.52
C TYR A 272 9.80 16.06 -1.11
N PHE A 273 9.34 16.01 0.14
CA PHE A 273 8.64 14.87 0.71
C PHE A 273 7.37 15.30 1.44
N VAL A 274 6.32 14.49 1.35
CA VAL A 274 5.17 14.56 2.27
C VAL A 274 4.93 13.20 2.90
N THR A 275 4.38 13.17 4.11
CA THR A 275 4.05 11.92 4.80
C THR A 275 2.90 11.19 4.12
N GLY A 276 2.94 9.86 4.15
CA GLY A 276 1.79 8.98 4.00
C GLY A 276 1.35 8.44 5.36
N ASN A 277 0.40 7.50 5.34
CA ASN A 277 -0.12 6.91 6.57
C ASN A 277 0.92 6.03 7.28
N HIS A 278 1.88 5.45 6.56
CA HIS A 278 2.89 4.56 7.15
C HIS A 278 3.91 5.30 8.03
N GLU A 279 4.24 6.55 7.70
CA GLU A 279 5.07 7.38 8.58
C GLU A 279 4.43 7.57 9.97
N TYR A 280 3.10 7.58 10.06
CA TYR A 280 2.38 7.64 11.34
C TYR A 280 2.19 6.26 12.00
N TYR A 281 2.09 5.18 11.22
CA TYR A 281 2.06 3.81 11.77
C TYR A 281 3.37 3.40 12.43
N THR A 282 4.50 3.94 11.98
CA THR A 282 5.81 3.73 12.63
C THR A 282 6.01 4.57 13.88
N SER A 283 5.18 5.61 14.08
CA SER A 283 5.29 6.58 15.17
C SER A 283 6.72 7.13 15.33
N ASP A 284 7.36 7.47 14.21
CA ASP A 284 8.74 7.98 14.20
C ASP A 284 8.93 9.16 13.22
N VAL A 285 7.83 9.82 12.85
CA VAL A 285 7.77 10.86 11.81
C VAL A 285 8.80 11.99 12.00
N SER A 286 9.00 12.48 13.22
CA SER A 286 9.96 13.56 13.48
C SER A 286 11.41 13.14 13.22
N ASN A 287 11.77 11.89 13.54
CA ASN A 287 13.11 11.37 13.25
C ASN A 287 13.28 11.11 11.75
N TRP A 288 12.21 10.70 11.06
CA TRP A 288 12.19 10.62 9.60
C TRP A 288 12.41 11.97 8.94
N PHE A 289 11.73 13.03 9.39
CA PHE A 289 11.97 14.38 8.90
C PHE A 289 13.44 14.81 9.10
N ALA A 290 14.00 14.61 10.28
CA ALA A 290 15.39 14.94 10.57
C ALA A 290 16.37 14.16 9.67
N LEU A 291 16.12 12.87 9.45
CA LEU A 291 16.93 12.03 8.58
C LEU A 291 16.85 12.47 7.12
N LEU A 292 15.66 12.75 6.62
CA LEU A 292 15.44 13.20 5.24
C LEU A 292 16.10 14.55 4.96
N MET A 293 15.98 15.51 5.90
CA MET A 293 16.69 16.79 5.79
C MET A 293 18.21 16.59 5.72
N SER A 294 18.77 15.64 6.49
CA SER A 294 20.21 15.32 6.41
C SER A 294 20.64 14.71 5.06
N LEU A 295 19.68 14.25 4.25
CA LEU A 295 19.86 13.72 2.91
C LEU A 295 19.43 14.72 1.82
N ASN A 296 19.23 16.00 2.17
CA ASN A 296 18.74 17.05 1.26
C ASN A 296 17.36 16.75 0.63
N VAL A 297 16.52 15.99 1.35
CA VAL A 297 15.10 15.80 1.03
C VAL A 297 14.30 16.64 2.01
N GLN A 298 13.64 17.68 1.52
CA GLN A 298 12.90 18.63 2.35
C GLN A 298 11.45 18.13 2.60
N PRO A 299 11.07 17.81 3.84
CA PRO A 299 9.68 17.55 4.18
C PRO A 299 8.85 18.84 4.05
N LEU A 300 7.67 18.75 3.43
CA LEU A 300 6.67 19.82 3.37
C LEU A 300 5.56 19.49 4.38
N HIS A 301 5.79 19.83 5.64
CA HIS A 301 4.91 19.52 6.77
C HIS A 301 3.78 20.55 6.90
N ASN A 302 2.74 20.42 6.07
CA ASN A 302 1.72 21.47 5.86
C ASN A 302 2.38 22.82 5.51
N GLU A 303 3.31 22.77 4.56
CA GLU A 303 4.16 23.89 4.15
C GLU A 303 4.24 23.94 2.62
N ASN A 304 4.71 25.07 2.09
CA ASN A 304 4.97 25.24 0.67
C ASN A 304 6.34 25.85 0.40
N VAL A 305 6.75 25.74 -0.87
CA VAL A 305 7.94 26.36 -1.41
C VAL A 305 7.63 26.95 -2.78
N ARG A 306 8.30 28.05 -3.12
CA ARG A 306 8.24 28.65 -4.45
C ARG A 306 9.28 27.99 -5.35
N ILE A 307 8.84 27.41 -6.45
CA ILE A 307 9.72 26.83 -7.47
C ILE A 307 9.85 27.83 -8.62
N SER A 308 11.03 28.46 -8.74
CA SER A 308 11.38 29.37 -9.85
C SER A 308 12.18 28.65 -10.92
N ALA A 309 12.02 29.06 -12.19
CA ALA A 309 12.80 28.55 -13.31
C ALA A 309 14.33 28.74 -13.11
N THR A 310 14.75 29.83 -12.48
CA THR A 310 16.17 30.16 -12.26
C THR A 310 16.71 29.60 -10.95
N GLY A 311 15.82 29.21 -10.03
CA GLY A 311 16.15 28.88 -8.64
C GLY A 311 16.39 30.11 -7.76
N ALA A 312 16.28 31.33 -8.31
CA ALA A 312 16.34 32.57 -7.53
C ALA A 312 14.97 32.88 -6.90
N HIS A 313 15.00 33.52 -5.73
CA HIS A 313 13.81 33.95 -4.99
C HIS A 313 13.69 35.48 -5.04
N SER A 314 13.66 36.07 -6.24
CA SER A 314 13.29 37.48 -6.40
C SER A 314 11.76 37.61 -6.38
N GLU A 315 11.25 38.77 -5.95
CA GLU A 315 9.81 39.06 -5.96
C GLU A 315 9.22 39.10 -7.38
N ASP A 316 10.07 39.32 -8.39
CA ASP A 316 9.69 39.45 -9.80
C ASP A 316 9.82 38.15 -10.62
N ASP A 317 10.35 37.06 -10.04
CA ASP A 317 10.56 35.81 -10.79
C ASP A 317 9.24 35.07 -11.01
N ASP A 318 9.07 34.45 -12.18
CA ASP A 318 8.00 33.50 -12.44
C ASP A 318 8.15 32.26 -11.55
N TRP A 319 7.11 31.87 -10.81
CA TRP A 319 7.18 30.73 -9.88
C TRP A 319 5.89 29.90 -9.81
N ILE A 320 6.06 28.65 -9.38
CA ILE A 320 4.98 27.69 -9.06
C ILE A 320 4.95 27.48 -7.54
N CYS A 321 3.77 27.49 -6.94
CA CYS A 321 3.60 27.03 -5.57
C CYS A 321 3.64 25.50 -5.53
N LEU A 322 4.67 24.93 -4.91
CA LEU A 322 4.70 23.52 -4.55
C LEU A 322 4.36 23.39 -3.06
N ALA A 323 3.15 22.93 -2.77
CA ALA A 323 2.65 22.75 -1.42
C ALA A 323 2.61 21.26 -1.04
N GLY A 324 2.74 20.96 0.24
CA GLY A 324 2.59 19.61 0.77
C GLY A 324 1.77 19.61 2.04
N VAL A 325 0.90 18.60 2.19
CA VAL A 325 0.11 18.37 3.40
C VAL A 325 0.52 17.08 4.08
N ASP A 326 0.40 17.06 5.41
CA ASP A 326 0.51 15.83 6.19
C ASP A 326 -0.63 14.86 5.87
N ASP A 327 -0.39 13.57 6.11
CA ASP A 327 -1.39 12.54 5.87
C ASP A 327 -2.58 12.67 6.82
N ILE A 328 -3.78 12.40 6.29
CA ILE A 328 -5.03 12.49 7.04
C ILE A 328 -5.13 11.47 8.19
N GLU A 329 -4.35 10.38 8.14
CA GLU A 329 -4.30 9.36 9.19
C GLU A 329 -3.74 9.92 10.49
N ALA A 330 -2.88 10.95 10.45
CA ALA A 330 -2.34 11.56 11.67
C ALA A 330 -3.43 12.15 12.58
N ASN A 331 -4.45 12.77 11.98
CA ASN A 331 -5.62 13.30 12.69
C ASN A 331 -6.45 12.16 13.31
N ILE A 332 -6.61 11.06 12.58
CA ILE A 332 -7.32 9.86 13.05
C ILE A 332 -6.57 9.27 14.25
N LEU A 333 -5.24 9.21 14.19
CA LEU A 333 -4.40 8.70 15.26
C LEU A 333 -4.10 9.71 16.38
N HIS A 334 -4.67 10.92 16.32
CA HIS A 334 -4.51 12.00 17.31
C HIS A 334 -3.06 12.46 17.53
N TYR A 335 -2.25 12.52 16.48
CA TYR A 335 -0.92 13.12 16.58
C TYR A 335 -1.01 14.63 16.78
N THR A 336 -0.45 15.14 17.87
CA THR A 336 -0.38 16.59 18.12
C THR A 336 0.51 17.27 17.08
N GLY A 337 0.01 18.36 16.48
CA GLY A 337 0.77 19.16 15.51
C GLY A 337 0.87 18.54 14.11
N HIS A 338 0.25 17.39 13.88
CA HIS A 338 0.24 16.70 12.59
C HIS A 338 -1.17 16.53 12.03
N GLY A 339 -1.22 16.19 10.76
CA GLY A 339 -2.44 15.96 10.01
C GLY A 339 -2.71 17.06 8.99
N MET A 340 -3.51 16.72 7.98
CA MET A 340 -3.77 17.59 6.85
C MET A 340 -4.28 18.97 7.29
N ASP A 341 -3.46 20.00 7.09
CA ASP A 341 -3.80 21.41 7.25
C ASP A 341 -3.54 22.14 5.92
N LEU A 342 -4.58 22.20 5.10
CA LEU A 342 -4.52 22.77 3.76
C LEU A 342 -4.36 24.29 3.76
N GLU A 343 -4.96 24.97 4.74
CA GLU A 343 -4.90 26.42 4.85
C GLU A 343 -3.47 26.86 5.10
N LYS A 344 -2.81 26.23 6.09
CA LYS A 344 -1.40 26.45 6.38
C LYS A 344 -0.50 26.06 5.19
N ALA A 345 -0.74 24.90 4.57
CA ALA A 345 0.06 24.45 3.43
C ALA A 345 -0.01 25.41 2.24
N LEU A 346 -1.11 26.14 2.06
CA LEU A 346 -1.30 27.09 0.94
C LEU A 346 -1.14 28.56 1.35
N GLU A 347 -0.66 28.84 2.55
CA GLU A 347 -0.40 30.21 3.00
C GLU A 347 0.60 30.89 2.04
N GLY A 348 0.21 32.05 1.50
CA GLY A 348 1.02 32.78 0.52
C GLY A 348 0.96 32.25 -0.93
N CYS A 349 0.23 31.15 -1.19
CA CYS A 349 0.00 30.66 -2.55
C CYS A 349 -1.26 31.30 -3.17
N SER A 350 -1.03 32.35 -3.96
CA SER A 350 -2.09 33.06 -4.70
C SER A 350 -2.64 32.19 -5.83
N PRO A 351 -3.96 32.24 -6.11
CA PRO A 351 -4.55 31.64 -7.31
C PRO A 351 -3.97 32.15 -8.64
N ASP A 352 -3.24 33.28 -8.61
CA ASP A 352 -2.57 33.86 -9.78
C ASP A 352 -1.31 33.11 -10.22
N HIS A 353 -0.78 32.24 -9.38
CA HIS A 353 0.33 31.36 -9.72
C HIS A 353 -0.13 29.89 -9.76
N PRO A 354 0.47 29.07 -10.64
CA PRO A 354 0.16 27.65 -10.66
C PRO A 354 0.46 27.00 -9.31
N THR A 355 -0.45 26.15 -8.85
CA THR A 355 -0.30 25.42 -7.59
C THR A 355 -0.28 23.92 -7.83
N ILE A 356 0.78 23.27 -7.34
CA ILE A 356 0.94 21.82 -7.28
C ILE A 356 0.89 21.39 -5.83
N LEU A 357 -0.06 20.54 -5.47
CA LEU A 357 -0.21 19.99 -4.13
C LEU A 357 0.27 18.54 -4.07
N LEU A 358 1.13 18.24 -3.10
CA LEU A 358 1.51 16.89 -2.70
C LEU A 358 0.57 16.43 -1.58
N ALA A 359 -0.28 15.45 -1.86
CA ALA A 359 -1.20 14.88 -0.89
C ALA A 359 -1.26 13.37 -1.09
N HIS A 360 -0.75 12.60 -0.13
CA HIS A 360 -0.52 11.16 -0.33
C HIS A 360 -1.79 10.38 -0.68
N GLN A 361 -2.86 10.52 0.08
CA GLN A 361 -4.11 9.79 -0.17
C GLN A 361 -5.02 10.49 -1.20
N PRO A 362 -5.65 9.74 -2.13
CA PRO A 362 -6.69 10.27 -3.01
C PRO A 362 -7.87 10.93 -2.25
N LEU A 363 -8.17 10.48 -1.04
CA LEU A 363 -9.18 11.12 -0.19
C LEU A 363 -8.76 12.52 0.26
N ALA A 364 -7.47 12.73 0.57
CA ALA A 364 -6.92 14.05 0.87
C ALA A 364 -6.98 14.95 -0.38
N ALA A 365 -6.64 14.42 -1.56
CA ALA A 365 -6.79 15.14 -2.83
C ALA A 365 -8.23 15.61 -3.07
N LYS A 366 -9.22 14.72 -2.86
CA LYS A 366 -10.64 15.09 -2.96
C LYS A 366 -11.03 16.20 -1.98
N ARG A 367 -10.59 16.13 -0.72
CA ARG A 367 -10.86 17.16 0.30
C ARG A 367 -10.22 18.50 -0.09
N ALA A 368 -8.99 18.46 -0.62
CA ALA A 368 -8.30 19.66 -1.06
C ALA A 368 -9.03 20.37 -2.20
N LEU A 369 -9.48 19.63 -3.22
CA LEU A 369 -10.25 20.20 -4.34
C LEU A 369 -11.58 20.80 -3.90
N GLN A 370 -12.23 20.22 -2.90
CA GLN A 370 -13.48 20.76 -2.35
C GLN A 370 -13.29 22.09 -1.63
N ALA A 371 -12.13 22.29 -1.01
CA ALA A 371 -11.80 23.52 -0.29
C ALA A 371 -11.13 24.59 -1.19
N ARG A 372 -10.28 24.15 -2.13
CA ARG A 372 -9.46 25.00 -3.02
C ARG A 372 -9.53 24.46 -4.46
N PRO A 373 -10.61 24.77 -5.19
CA PRO A 373 -10.79 24.31 -6.57
C PRO A 373 -9.81 24.94 -7.57
N ASP A 374 -9.07 25.97 -7.15
CA ASP A 374 -8.04 26.67 -7.92
C ASP A 374 -6.68 25.94 -7.98
N ILE A 375 -6.50 24.86 -7.20
CA ILE A 375 -5.31 24.00 -7.33
C ILE A 375 -5.27 23.41 -8.75
N ASN A 376 -4.10 23.43 -9.40
CA ASN A 376 -3.96 22.96 -10.78
C ASN A 376 -3.60 21.49 -10.88
N LEU A 377 -2.77 20.99 -9.96
CA LEU A 377 -2.32 19.60 -9.98
C LEU A 377 -2.18 19.07 -8.56
N ILE A 378 -2.76 17.90 -8.29
CA ILE A 378 -2.52 17.15 -7.06
C ILE A 378 -1.79 15.85 -7.41
N LEU A 379 -0.69 15.58 -6.71
CA LEU A 379 0.07 14.35 -6.82
C LEU A 379 -0.20 13.47 -5.59
N SER A 380 -0.61 12.23 -5.83
CA SER A 380 -1.01 11.25 -4.82
C SER A 380 -0.43 9.86 -5.11
N GLY A 381 -0.48 8.97 -4.12
CA GLY A 381 -0.13 7.55 -4.19
C GLY A 381 -1.17 6.70 -3.47
N HIS A 382 -0.74 5.92 -2.47
CA HIS A 382 -1.54 5.17 -1.49
C HIS A 382 -2.28 3.94 -2.04
N THR A 383 -2.85 4.04 -3.24
CA THR A 383 -3.73 2.97 -3.75
C THR A 383 -2.97 1.75 -4.22
N HIS A 384 -1.70 1.91 -4.57
CA HIS A 384 -0.88 0.93 -5.29
C HIS A 384 -1.51 0.39 -6.59
N ALA A 385 -2.52 1.06 -7.15
CA ALA A 385 -3.46 0.46 -8.13
C ALA A 385 -3.97 -0.94 -7.67
N GLY A 386 -4.12 -1.12 -6.36
CA GLY A 386 -4.53 -2.36 -5.72
C GLY A 386 -3.47 -3.42 -5.51
N GLN A 387 -2.25 -3.22 -6.01
CA GLN A 387 -1.10 -4.13 -5.95
C GLN A 387 -1.32 -5.54 -6.53
N ILE A 388 -2.23 -6.33 -5.95
CA ILE A 388 -2.57 -7.69 -6.34
C ILE A 388 -4.08 -7.87 -6.52
N PHE A 389 -4.50 -8.66 -7.50
CA PHE A 389 -5.88 -9.15 -7.56
C PHE A 389 -6.17 -10.09 -6.36
N PRO A 390 -7.35 -9.98 -5.70
CA PRO A 390 -8.49 -9.13 -6.02
C PRO A 390 -8.50 -7.77 -5.30
N LEU A 391 -7.44 -7.40 -4.58
CA LEU A 391 -7.38 -6.15 -3.81
C LEU A 391 -7.49 -4.90 -4.70
N ASN A 392 -7.12 -5.01 -5.97
CA ASN A 392 -7.38 -4.00 -6.99
C ASN A 392 -8.85 -3.63 -7.19
N VAL A 393 -9.78 -4.57 -7.09
CA VAL A 393 -11.21 -4.27 -7.16
C VAL A 393 -11.64 -3.44 -5.96
N ALA A 394 -11.16 -3.78 -4.75
CA ALA A 394 -11.46 -3.02 -3.55
C ALA A 394 -10.85 -1.62 -3.61
N ALA A 395 -9.58 -1.50 -4.01
CA ALA A 395 -8.90 -0.21 -4.16
C ALA A 395 -9.62 0.71 -5.17
N TYR A 396 -10.12 0.16 -6.28
CA TYR A 396 -10.92 0.90 -7.26
C TYR A 396 -12.25 1.41 -6.69
N LEU A 397 -12.94 0.61 -5.89
CA LEU A 397 -14.26 0.96 -5.34
C LEU A 397 -14.19 1.89 -4.13
N LEU A 398 -13.11 1.84 -3.35
CA LEU A 398 -13.00 2.52 -2.06
C LEU A 398 -12.28 3.87 -2.15
N ASN A 399 -11.58 4.16 -3.25
CA ASN A 399 -10.85 5.42 -3.44
C ASN A 399 -11.55 6.32 -4.44
N PRO A 400 -11.58 7.65 -4.22
CA PRO A 400 -12.17 8.59 -5.17
C PRO A 400 -11.40 8.63 -6.51
N PHE A 401 -10.10 8.35 -6.48
CA PHE A 401 -9.23 8.22 -7.65
C PHE A 401 -8.41 6.94 -7.48
N PHE A 402 -8.32 6.13 -8.53
CA PHE A 402 -7.70 4.80 -8.46
C PHE A 402 -6.22 4.83 -8.85
N ALA A 403 -5.90 5.16 -10.11
CA ALA A 403 -4.53 5.24 -10.63
C ALA A 403 -4.52 6.02 -11.95
N GLY A 404 -3.45 6.75 -12.22
CA GLY A 404 -3.26 7.55 -13.45
C GLY A 404 -3.70 9.01 -13.32
N LEU A 405 -3.76 9.70 -14.46
CA LEU A 405 -4.12 11.11 -14.56
C LEU A 405 -5.64 11.28 -14.73
N TYR A 406 -6.23 12.07 -13.85
CA TYR A 406 -7.64 12.48 -13.88
C TYR A 406 -7.72 13.99 -14.13
N GLN A 407 -8.46 14.40 -15.15
CA GLN A 407 -8.89 15.79 -15.29
C GLN A 407 -10.20 15.97 -14.53
N VAL A 408 -10.19 16.75 -13.46
CA VAL A 408 -11.34 16.91 -12.56
C VAL A 408 -12.06 18.25 -12.74
N ALA A 409 -11.40 19.21 -13.38
CA ALA A 409 -11.97 20.45 -13.90
C ALA A 409 -11.18 20.88 -15.15
N GLU A 410 -11.58 21.96 -15.82
CA GLU A 410 -10.95 22.45 -17.05
C GLU A 410 -9.43 22.56 -16.94
N SER A 411 -8.93 23.10 -15.82
CA SER A 411 -7.51 23.35 -15.55
C SER A 411 -6.97 22.64 -14.30
N THR A 412 -7.68 21.62 -13.81
CA THR A 412 -7.31 20.91 -12.58
C THR A 412 -7.18 19.41 -12.80
N PHE A 413 -6.07 18.86 -12.33
CA PHE A 413 -5.69 17.48 -12.50
C PHE A 413 -5.36 16.81 -11.17
N VAL A 414 -5.62 15.50 -11.08
CA VAL A 414 -5.13 14.63 -10.01
C VAL A 414 -4.36 13.49 -10.65
N TYR A 415 -3.12 13.29 -10.23
CA TYR A 415 -2.34 12.12 -10.61
C TYR A 415 -2.20 11.17 -9.43
N VAL A 416 -2.61 9.92 -9.60
CA VAL A 416 -2.43 8.87 -8.59
C VAL A 416 -1.41 7.86 -9.09
N SER A 417 -0.23 7.85 -8.46
CA SER A 417 0.79 6.85 -8.75
C SER A 417 0.33 5.45 -8.31
N PRO A 418 0.60 4.40 -9.10
CA PRO A 418 0.42 3.02 -8.65
C PRO A 418 1.51 2.58 -7.65
N GLY A 419 2.40 3.47 -7.23
CA GLY A 419 3.50 3.24 -6.29
C GLY A 419 4.80 2.78 -6.97
N THR A 420 5.93 3.21 -6.45
CA THR A 420 7.29 2.92 -6.95
C THR A 420 7.76 1.51 -6.60
N ALA A 421 7.25 0.93 -5.52
CA ALA A 421 7.60 -0.43 -5.12
C ALA A 421 6.35 -1.29 -4.86
N TYR A 422 6.16 -1.77 -3.64
CA TYR A 422 5.00 -2.50 -3.16
C TYR A 422 5.02 -2.46 -1.64
N TYR A 423 3.86 -2.57 -1.00
CA TYR A 423 3.74 -2.70 0.44
C TYR A 423 3.66 -4.17 0.85
N GLY A 424 4.61 -4.63 1.67
CA GLY A 424 4.61 -5.97 2.27
C GLY A 424 4.72 -7.11 1.26
N ILE A 425 3.63 -7.45 0.57
CA ILE A 425 3.53 -8.54 -0.40
C ILE A 425 4.35 -8.21 -1.65
N PRO A 426 5.44 -8.94 -1.96
CA PRO A 426 6.32 -8.66 -3.09
C PRO A 426 5.73 -9.19 -4.41
N MET A 427 4.48 -8.84 -4.71
CA MET A 427 3.78 -9.28 -5.93
C MET A 427 3.01 -8.11 -6.54
N ARG A 428 2.96 -8.08 -7.88
CA ARG A 428 2.17 -7.12 -8.66
C ARG A 428 1.32 -7.88 -9.67
N LEU A 429 0.00 -7.94 -9.47
CA LEU A 429 -0.94 -8.65 -10.34
C LEU A 429 -2.11 -7.75 -10.72
N GLY A 430 -2.20 -7.40 -12.00
CA GLY A 430 -3.17 -6.39 -12.47
C GLY A 430 -2.76 -4.94 -12.11
N SER A 431 -1.51 -4.74 -11.69
CA SER A 431 -0.87 -3.44 -11.49
C SER A 431 0.61 -3.53 -11.87
N ARG A 432 1.29 -2.39 -11.96
CA ARG A 432 2.74 -2.31 -12.19
C ARG A 432 3.30 -1.15 -11.37
N ALA A 433 4.49 -1.35 -10.82
CA ALA A 433 5.20 -0.28 -10.11
C ALA A 433 5.70 0.79 -11.09
N GLU A 434 5.78 2.04 -10.65
CA GLU A 434 6.06 3.19 -11.51
C GLU A 434 6.98 4.24 -10.87
N ILE A 435 7.84 4.84 -11.68
CA ILE A 435 8.45 6.15 -11.47
C ILE A 435 7.83 7.08 -12.51
N THR A 436 7.09 8.10 -12.07
CA THR A 436 6.37 8.98 -12.99
C THR A 436 7.23 10.20 -13.30
N GLN A 437 7.36 10.55 -14.58
CA GLN A 437 7.93 11.80 -15.04
C GLN A 437 6.81 12.70 -15.55
N LEU A 438 6.45 13.73 -14.79
CA LEU A 438 5.49 14.73 -15.21
C LEU A 438 6.21 15.86 -15.95
N ILE A 439 5.72 16.21 -17.13
CA ILE A 439 6.22 17.33 -17.94
C ILE A 439 5.14 18.39 -17.98
N LEU A 440 5.41 19.54 -17.37
CA LEU A 440 4.46 20.64 -17.34
C LEU A 440 4.44 21.35 -18.70
N ARG A 441 3.23 21.63 -19.19
CA ARG A 441 2.99 22.36 -20.44
C ARG A 441 2.09 23.56 -20.15
N PRO A 442 2.33 24.73 -20.76
CA PRO A 442 1.35 25.81 -20.71
C PRO A 442 0.02 25.35 -21.29
N ALA A 443 -1.07 25.55 -20.55
CA ALA A 443 -2.41 25.42 -21.12
C ALA A 443 -2.67 26.61 -22.08
N PRO A 444 -3.35 26.39 -23.21
CA PRO A 444 -3.68 27.43 -24.18
C PRO A 444 -4.64 28.50 -23.63
#